data_AF-A0A1G7D907-F1
#
_entry.id   AF-A0A1G7D907-F1
#
_cell.length_a   1.000
_cell.length_b   1.000
_cell.length_c   1.000
_cell.angle_alpha   90.00
_cell.angle_beta   90.00
_cell.angle_gamma   90.00
#
_symmetry.space_group_name_H-M   'P 1'
#
loop_
_entity.id
_entity.type
_entity.pdbx_description
1 polymer ?
#
loop_
_entity_poly.entity_id
_entity_poly.type
_entity_poly.pdbx_seq_one_letter_code
_entity_poly.pdbx_strand_id
1 'polypeptide(L)'
;MNDINTIYYNDFGIAFQWKRNLGKDFKKVQLVFKDTGMYLTSGELMHFSSKVDDTLDNLCLCYDCQNKETCKAYLLQTPLGQLSFALTYAELEKIKDLITGTIFQLRLDTMLKNQSIDFD
;
A
#
# COMPACT_ATOMS: atom_id res chain seq x y z
N MET A 1 -17.30 3.92 -11.88
CA MET A 1 -16.77 4.20 -10.53
C MET A 1 -17.63 3.68 -9.38
N ASN A 2 -18.86 3.18 -9.61
CA ASN A 2 -19.71 2.67 -8.52
C ASN A 2 -19.36 1.25 -8.04
N ASP A 3 -18.49 0.53 -8.75
CA ASP A 3 -18.19 -0.88 -8.49
C ASP A 3 -17.03 -1.12 -7.52
N ILE A 4 -16.42 -0.06 -6.97
CA ILE A 4 -15.33 -0.15 -5.99
C ILE A 4 -15.74 0.42 -4.64
N ASN A 5 -15.26 -0.22 -3.58
CA ASN A 5 -15.24 0.27 -2.21
C ASN A 5 -13.84 0.81 -1.93
N THR A 6 -13.66 2.13 -2.01
CA THR A 6 -12.39 2.78 -1.71
C THR A 6 -12.06 2.62 -0.23
N ILE A 7 -10.81 2.24 0.07
CA ILE A 7 -10.29 2.07 1.42
C ILE A 7 -9.46 3.30 1.81
N TYR A 8 -8.47 3.64 1.00
CA TYR A 8 -7.58 4.77 1.25
C TYR A 8 -7.02 5.28 -0.08
N TYR A 9 -6.64 6.54 -0.15
CA TYR A 9 -5.93 7.11 -1.28
C TYR A 9 -5.06 8.26 -0.81
N ASN A 10 -4.01 8.53 -1.58
CA ASN A 10 -3.21 9.74 -1.46
C ASN A 10 -2.87 10.25 -2.87
N ASP A 11 -1.94 11.19 -2.99
CA ASP A 11 -1.52 11.76 -4.27
C ASP A 11 -0.72 10.78 -5.15
N PHE A 12 -0.34 9.62 -4.63
CA PHE A 12 0.46 8.60 -5.33
C PHE A 12 -0.35 7.41 -5.81
N GLY A 13 -1.46 7.11 -5.16
CA GLY A 13 -2.29 5.96 -5.53
C GLY A 13 -3.59 5.82 -4.73
N ILE A 14 -4.26 4.70 -4.98
CA ILE A 14 -5.55 4.32 -4.38
C ILE A 14 -5.54 2.85 -4.00
N ALA A 15 -6.13 2.55 -2.85
CA ALA A 15 -6.45 1.20 -2.41
C ALA A 15 -7.95 1.01 -2.33
N PHE A 16 -8.46 -0.08 -2.89
CA PHE A 16 -9.88 -0.36 -2.91
C PHE A 16 -10.18 -1.87 -2.97
N GLN A 17 -11.42 -2.22 -2.72
CA GLN A 17 -11.98 -3.56 -2.93
C GLN A 17 -13.10 -3.49 -3.97
N TRP A 18 -13.26 -4.51 -4.80
CA TRP A 18 -14.40 -4.57 -5.71
C TRP A 18 -15.68 -4.96 -4.97
N LYS A 19 -16.77 -4.24 -5.22
CA LYS A 19 -18.10 -4.53 -4.64
C LYS A 19 -18.72 -5.80 -5.21
N ARG A 20 -18.41 -6.14 -6.46
CA ARG A 20 -18.99 -7.27 -7.20
C ARG A 20 -17.89 -8.23 -7.63
N ASN A 21 -17.54 -9.19 -6.77
CA ASN A 21 -16.81 -10.38 -7.18
C ASN A 21 -17.54 -11.63 -6.67
N LEU A 22 -18.16 -12.36 -7.61
CA LEU A 22 -18.95 -13.59 -7.42
C LEU A 22 -18.09 -14.83 -7.10
N GLY A 23 -16.82 -14.68 -6.71
CA GLY A 23 -15.98 -15.82 -6.35
C GLY A 23 -14.59 -15.42 -5.88
N LYS A 24 -14.19 -15.99 -4.74
CA LYS A 24 -12.83 -16.09 -4.15
C LYS A 24 -12.01 -14.82 -3.85
N ASP A 25 -12.24 -13.67 -4.49
CA ASP A 25 -11.36 -12.48 -4.36
C ASP A 25 -11.91 -11.35 -3.47
N PHE A 26 -13.03 -11.55 -2.76
CA PHE A 26 -13.65 -10.55 -1.87
C PHE A 26 -12.77 -10.11 -0.69
N LYS A 27 -11.66 -10.80 -0.42
CA LYS A 27 -10.73 -10.48 0.67
C LYS A 27 -9.45 -9.78 0.21
N LYS A 28 -9.27 -9.57 -1.09
CA LYS A 28 -8.06 -8.93 -1.62
C LYS A 28 -8.27 -7.44 -1.78
N VAL A 29 -7.24 -6.69 -1.43
CA VAL A 29 -7.14 -5.26 -1.68
C VAL A 29 -6.46 -5.07 -3.03
N GLN A 30 -7.05 -4.26 -3.89
CA GLN A 30 -6.37 -3.78 -5.07
C GLN A 30 -5.69 -2.46 -4.74
N LEU A 31 -4.36 -2.48 -4.77
CA LEU A 31 -3.50 -1.33 -4.57
C LEU A 31 -3.03 -0.84 -5.94
N VAL A 32 -3.38 0.38 -6.33
CA VAL A 32 -3.00 0.98 -7.61
C VAL A 32 -2.17 2.23 -7.33
N PHE A 33 -0.97 2.30 -7.91
CA PHE A 33 -0.08 3.45 -7.81
C PHE A 33 0.74 3.54 -9.10
N LYS A 34 1.06 4.78 -9.52
CA LYS A 34 1.58 5.06 -10.87
C LYS A 34 0.70 4.35 -11.93
N ASP A 35 1.30 3.48 -12.75
CA ASP A 35 0.63 2.69 -13.78
C ASP A 35 0.50 1.20 -13.42
N THR A 36 0.67 0.85 -12.13
CA THR A 36 0.68 -0.54 -11.67
C THR A 36 -0.46 -0.81 -10.70
N GLY A 37 -1.14 -1.94 -10.90
CA GLY A 37 -2.13 -2.47 -9.98
C GLY A 37 -1.69 -3.81 -9.39
N MET A 38 -1.71 -3.92 -8.07
CA MET A 38 -1.39 -5.15 -7.33
C MET A 38 -2.62 -5.66 -6.61
N TYR A 39 -2.90 -6.95 -6.74
CA TYR A 39 -3.96 -7.64 -6.00
C TYR A 39 -3.34 -8.36 -4.81
N LEU A 40 -3.57 -7.82 -3.61
CA LEU A 40 -2.88 -8.26 -2.40
C LEU A 40 -3.88 -8.81 -1.39
N THR A 41 -3.59 -9.96 -0.82
CA THR A 41 -4.19 -10.39 0.45
C THR A 41 -3.72 -9.49 1.59
N SER A 42 -4.42 -9.54 2.73
CA SER A 42 -3.99 -8.82 3.94
C SER A 42 -2.55 -9.19 4.36
N GLY A 43 -2.18 -10.48 4.25
CA GLY A 43 -0.82 -10.94 4.53
C GLY A 43 0.22 -10.37 3.56
N GLU A 44 -0.07 -10.36 2.26
CA GLU A 44 0.82 -9.76 1.26
C GLU A 44 0.92 -8.24 1.42
N LEU A 45 -0.16 -7.55 1.81
CA LEU A 45 -0.15 -6.11 2.09
C LEU A 45 0.74 -5.79 3.29
N MET A 46 0.62 -6.56 4.38
CA MET A 46 1.50 -6.45 5.55
C MET A 46 2.96 -6.74 5.18
N HIS A 47 3.20 -7.77 4.36
CA HIS A 47 4.54 -8.08 3.87
C HIS A 47 5.09 -6.95 2.98
N PHE A 48 4.24 -6.32 2.16
CA PHE A 48 4.67 -5.20 1.34
C PHE A 48 5.09 -4.01 2.21
N SER A 49 4.30 -3.71 3.25
CA SER A 49 4.65 -2.69 4.23
C SER A 49 6.03 -2.92 4.82
N SER A 50 6.33 -4.16 5.26
CA SER A 50 7.65 -4.47 5.82
C SER A 50 8.77 -4.29 4.80
N LYS A 51 8.55 -4.61 3.51
CA LYS A 51 9.54 -4.36 2.46
C LYS A 51 9.80 -2.87 2.20
N VAL A 52 8.78 -2.04 2.35
CA VAL A 52 8.94 -0.59 2.26
C VAL A 52 9.76 -0.08 3.44
N ASP A 53 9.45 -0.52 4.66
CA ASP A 53 10.23 -0.16 5.85
C ASP A 53 11.69 -0.65 5.75
N ASP A 54 11.92 -1.91 5.38
CA ASP A 54 13.26 -2.46 5.14
C ASP A 54 14.04 -1.61 4.12
N THR A 55 13.38 -1.16 3.05
CA THR A 55 14.02 -0.33 2.01
C THR A 55 14.38 1.05 2.55
N LEU A 56 13.50 1.67 3.35
CA LEU A 56 13.71 2.98 3.97
C LEU A 56 14.80 2.95 5.05
N ASP A 57 14.87 1.88 5.84
CA ASP A 57 15.86 1.73 6.92
C ASP A 57 17.28 1.51 6.36
N ASN A 58 17.39 0.90 5.17
CA ASN A 58 18.66 0.64 4.50
C ASN A 58 19.09 1.78 3.55
N LEU A 59 18.43 2.95 3.59
CA LEU A 59 18.79 4.06 2.72
C LEU A 59 20.15 4.64 3.08
N CYS A 60 21.09 4.52 2.16
CA CYS A 60 22.30 5.34 2.17
C CYS A 60 21.98 6.69 1.50
N LEU A 61 21.62 7.68 2.31
CA LEU A 61 21.43 9.06 1.84
C LEU A 61 22.79 9.61 1.39
N CYS A 62 22.86 10.14 0.17
CA CYS A 62 24.06 10.84 -0.29
C CYS A 62 24.26 12.09 0.57
N TYR A 63 25.35 12.11 1.34
CA TYR A 63 25.68 13.22 2.24
C TYR A 63 25.81 14.56 1.47
N ASP A 64 26.34 14.50 0.24
CA ASP A 64 26.64 15.65 -0.63
C ASP A 64 25.66 15.87 -1.81
N CYS A 65 24.56 15.11 -1.94
CA CYS A 65 23.65 15.38 -3.06
C CYS A 65 22.74 16.58 -2.75
N GLN A 66 22.80 17.63 -3.59
CA GLN A 66 21.92 18.80 -3.47
C GLN A 66 20.44 18.49 -3.82
N ASN A 67 20.17 17.41 -4.56
CA ASN A 67 18.84 16.95 -4.97
C ASN A 67 18.38 15.68 -4.22
N LYS A 68 18.48 15.62 -2.89
CA LYS A 68 18.23 14.40 -2.08
C LYS A 68 16.89 13.69 -2.40
N GLU A 69 15.87 14.45 -2.79
CA GLU A 69 14.53 13.91 -3.07
C GLU A 69 14.39 13.18 -4.43
N THR A 70 15.23 13.51 -5.42
CA THR A 70 15.13 12.97 -6.80
C THR A 70 16.40 12.28 -7.28
N CYS A 71 17.50 12.37 -6.53
CA CYS A 71 18.85 12.01 -6.95
C CYS A 71 19.10 10.50 -7.09
N LYS A 72 18.33 9.64 -6.40
CA LYS A 72 18.49 8.18 -6.50
C LYS A 72 17.16 7.45 -6.54
N ALA A 73 17.07 6.47 -7.44
CA ALA A 73 16.06 5.43 -7.39
C ALA A 73 16.54 4.27 -6.51
N TYR A 74 15.65 3.78 -5.65
CA TYR A 74 15.84 2.67 -4.74
C TYR A 74 14.99 1.50 -5.20
N LEU A 75 15.53 0.29 -5.07
CA LEU A 75 14.83 -0.94 -5.44
C LEU A 75 13.94 -1.43 -4.31
N LEU A 76 12.66 -1.11 -4.40
CA LEU A 76 11.63 -1.65 -3.53
C LEU A 76 11.26 -3.06 -3.97
N GLN A 77 11.55 -4.04 -3.12
CA GLN A 77 11.07 -5.41 -3.30
C GLN A 77 9.55 -5.49 -3.09
N THR A 78 8.86 -6.27 -3.91
CA THR A 78 7.42 -6.49 -3.76
C THR A 78 7.15 -7.86 -3.13
N PRO A 79 5.94 -8.12 -2.61
CA PRO A 79 5.54 -9.46 -2.17
C PRO A 79 5.63 -10.51 -3.27
N LEU A 80 5.58 -10.09 -4.55
CA LEU A 80 5.88 -10.94 -5.68
C LEU A 80 7.39 -10.93 -5.91
N GLY A 81 8.09 -11.97 -5.46
CA GLY A 81 9.56 -12.01 -5.45
C GLY A 81 10.28 -11.85 -6.81
N GLN A 82 9.54 -11.85 -7.93
CA GLN A 82 10.07 -11.61 -9.28
C GLN A 82 9.88 -10.16 -9.76
N LEU A 83 9.27 -9.30 -8.94
CA LEU A 83 8.97 -7.92 -9.27
C LEU A 83 9.56 -6.98 -8.21
N SER A 84 10.23 -5.94 -8.67
CA SER A 84 10.74 -4.84 -7.85
C SER A 84 10.44 -3.51 -8.54
N PHE A 85 10.22 -2.47 -7.76
CA PHE A 85 10.03 -1.11 -8.28
C PHE A 85 11.27 -0.27 -8.03
N ALA A 86 11.70 0.50 -9.03
CA ALA A 86 12.67 1.57 -8.85
C ALA A 86 11.92 2.86 -8.51
N LEU A 87 12.06 3.34 -7.27
CA LEU A 87 11.32 4.49 -6.74
C LEU A 87 12.27 5.52 -6.13
N THR A 88 11.98 6.81 -6.27
CA THR A 88 12.72 7.84 -5.52
C THR A 88 12.37 7.78 -4.03
N TYR A 89 13.14 8.49 -3.19
CA TYR A 89 12.81 8.60 -1.77
C TYR A 89 11.40 9.16 -1.53
N ALA A 90 11.05 10.26 -2.22
CA ALA A 90 9.73 10.87 -2.11
C ALA A 90 8.61 9.89 -2.53
N GLU A 91 8.85 9.05 -3.54
CA GLU A 91 7.89 8.02 -3.95
C GLU A 91 7.79 6.87 -2.94
N LEU A 92 8.90 6.51 -2.28
CA LEU A 92 8.91 5.53 -1.19
C LEU A 92 8.09 6.01 0.03
N GLU A 93 8.18 7.30 0.37
CA GLU A 93 7.37 7.86 1.44
C GLU A 93 5.87 7.84 1.09
N LYS A 94 5.54 8.19 -0.15
CA LYS A 94 4.14 8.19 -0.60
C LYS A 94 3.55 6.78 -0.69
N ILE A 95 4.31 5.78 -1.15
CA ILE A 95 3.84 4.39 -1.15
C ILE A 95 3.73 3.84 0.28
N LYS A 96 4.63 4.23 1.19
CA LYS A 96 4.52 3.91 2.62
C LYS A 96 3.23 4.45 3.22
N ASP A 97 2.92 5.72 2.96
CA ASP A 97 1.66 6.33 3.42
C ASP A 97 0.44 5.59 2.84
N LEU A 98 0.46 5.30 1.53
CA LEU A 98 -0.63 4.60 0.87
C LEU A 98 -0.90 3.22 1.50
N ILE A 99 0.15 2.42 1.71
CA ILE A 99 0.04 1.08 2.30
C ILE A 99 -0.37 1.17 3.77
N THR A 100 0.25 2.06 4.55
CA THR A 100 -0.01 2.21 5.98
C THR A 100 -1.43 2.71 6.24
N GLY A 101 -1.88 3.73 5.51
CA GLY A 101 -3.25 4.25 5.57
C GLY A 101 -4.29 3.19 5.20
N THR A 102 -3.98 2.37 4.18
CA THR A 102 -4.83 1.23 3.82
C THR A 102 -4.94 0.20 4.95
N ILE A 103 -3.81 -0.20 5.54
CA ILE A 103 -3.79 -1.15 6.66
C ILE A 103 -4.55 -0.58 7.86
N PHE A 104 -4.35 0.69 8.17
CA PHE A 104 -5.03 1.37 9.27
C PHE A 104 -6.55 1.35 9.08
N GLN A 105 -7.04 1.73 7.91
CA GLN A 105 -8.48 1.75 7.63
C GLN A 105 -9.11 0.36 7.73
N LEU A 106 -8.45 -0.68 7.17
CA LEU A 106 -8.94 -2.06 7.26
C LEU A 106 -9.03 -2.55 8.72
N ARG A 107 -8.04 -2.20 9.55
CA ARG A 107 -8.05 -2.54 10.98
C ARG A 107 -9.15 -1.79 11.71
N LEU A 108 -9.29 -0.49 11.46
CA LEU A 108 -10.34 0.34 12.06
C LEU A 108 -11.74 -0.22 11.73
N ASP A 109 -12.01 -0.51 10.47
CA ASP A 109 -13.28 -1.11 10.03
C ASP A 109 -13.54 -2.46 10.71
N THR A 110 -12.50 -3.27 10.88
CA THR A 110 -12.61 -4.56 11.58
C THR A 110 -12.94 -4.35 13.06
N MET A 111 -12.29 -3.39 13.72
CA MET A 111 -12.54 -3.08 15.13
C MET A 111 -13.95 -2.54 15.35
N LEU A 112 -14.42 -1.63 14.49
CA LEU A 112 -15.77 -1.05 14.57
C LEU A 112 -16.84 -2.12 14.36
N LYS A 113 -16.67 -3.01 13.37
CA LYS A 113 -17.60 -4.13 13.14
C LYS A 113 -17.70 -5.07 14.34
N ASN A 114 -16.57 -5.35 14.99
CA ASN A 114 -16.54 -6.20 16.18
C ASN A 114 -17.14 -5.52 17.43
N GLN A 115 -17.34 -4.20 17.42
CA GLN A 115 -17.96 -3.42 18.51
C GLN A 115 -19.43 -3.09 18.23
N SER A 116 -20.01 -3.53 17.12
CA SER A 116 -21.44 -3.40 16.86
C SER A 116 -22.20 -4.19 17.93
N ILE A 117 -22.61 -3.49 18.99
CA ILE A 117 -23.60 -3.98 19.94
C ILE A 117 -24.93 -3.83 19.22
N ASP A 118 -25.57 -4.96 18.92
CA ASP A 118 -26.95 -4.97 18.47
C ASP A 118 -27.79 -4.28 19.55
N PHE A 119 -28.33 -3.11 19.24
CA PHE A 119 -29.40 -2.52 20.03
C PHE A 119 -30.69 -3.21 19.57
N ASP A 120 -31.08 -4.25 20.31
CA ASP A 120 -32.42 -4.85 20.25
C ASP A 120 -33.52 -3.81 20.49
#